data_AF-A0A9D6R9N3-F1
#
_entry.id   AF-A0A9D6R9N3-F1
#
_cell.length_a   1.000
_cell.length_b   1.000
_cell.length_c   1.000
_cell.angle_alpha   90.00
_cell.angle_beta   90.00
_cell.angle_gamma   90.00
#
_symmetry.space_group_name_H-M   'P 1'
#
loop_
_entity.id
_entity.type
_entity.pdbx_description
1 polymer ?
#
loop_
_entity_poly.entity_id
_entity_poly.type
_entity_poly.pdbx_seq_one_letter_code
_entity_poly.pdbx_strand_id
1 'polypeptide(L)'
;MSAENALRRRILSEYRKAYDANKEVPFLHTRQHLTERLSESYDVLAPQVQFLEQNRYLHWKAADVFKISPKGMRATHSEQDLAGEFPD
;
A
#
# COMPACT_ATOMS: atom_id res chain seq x y z
N MET A 1 -0.93 16.90 -1.78
CA MET A 1 0.32 16.45 -1.14
C MET A 1 0.09 15.84 0.23
N SER A 2 -0.28 16.60 1.28
CA SER A 2 -0.51 16.07 2.65
C SER A 2 -1.51 14.91 2.72
N ALA A 3 -2.74 15.13 2.22
CA ALA A 3 -3.81 14.13 2.24
C ALA A 3 -3.50 12.87 1.41
N GLU A 4 -2.77 13.04 0.30
CA GLU A 4 -2.36 11.93 -0.56
C GLU A 4 -1.26 11.10 0.12
N ASN A 5 -0.32 11.75 0.80
CA ASN A 5 0.70 11.08 1.59
C ASN A 5 0.08 10.32 2.78
N ALA A 6 -0.88 10.92 3.49
CA ALA A 6 -1.67 10.22 4.51
C ALA A 6 -2.36 8.97 3.94
N LEU A 7 -2.97 9.05 2.75
CA LEU A 7 -3.59 7.90 2.10
C LEU A 7 -2.56 6.83 1.68
N ARG A 8 -1.41 7.22 1.13
CA ARG A 8 -0.31 6.30 0.79
C ARG A 8 0.19 5.54 2.00
N ARG A 9 0.35 6.21 3.14
CA ARG A 9 0.71 5.60 4.43
C ARG A 9 -0.33 4.54 4.82
N ARG A 10 -1.62 4.87 4.77
CA ARG A 10 -2.72 3.93 5.05
C ARG A 10 -2.68 2.71 4.13
N ILE A 11 -2.50 2.91 2.82
CA ILE A 11 -2.42 1.83 1.84
C ILE A 11 -1.24 0.90 2.13
N LEU A 12 -0.04 1.44 2.33
CA LEU A 12 1.15 0.63 2.62
C LEU A 12 1.02 -0.17 3.92
N SER A 13 0.39 0.42 4.94
CA SER A 13 0.09 -0.30 6.19
C SER A 13 -0.82 -1.49 5.97
N GLU A 14 -1.82 -1.42 5.08
CA GLU A 14 -2.67 -2.59 4.75
C GLU A 14 -1.88 -3.69 4.05
N TYR A 15 -0.98 -3.34 3.12
CA TYR A 15 -0.10 -4.31 2.49
C TYR A 15 0.88 -4.94 3.49
N ARG A 16 1.36 -4.18 4.48
CA ARG A 16 2.20 -4.71 5.55
C ARG A 16 1.43 -5.69 6.43
N LYS A 17 0.20 -5.34 6.84
CA LYS A 17 -0.69 -6.24 7.60
C LYS A 17 -0.96 -7.54 6.83
N ALA A 18 -1.21 -7.45 5.52
CA ALA A 18 -1.41 -8.63 4.68
C ALA A 18 -0.16 -9.52 4.64
N TYR A 19 1.03 -8.92 4.54
CA TYR A 19 2.29 -9.64 4.59
C TYR A 19 2.55 -10.33 5.93
N ASP A 20 2.30 -9.62 7.04
CA ASP A 20 2.51 -10.16 8.39
C ASP A 20 1.49 -11.27 8.72
N ALA A 21 0.27 -11.18 8.20
CA ALA A 21 -0.76 -12.19 8.36
C ALA A 21 -0.52 -13.47 7.54
N ASN A 22 0.02 -13.35 6.33
CA ASN A 22 0.36 -14.50 5.49
C ASN A 22 1.53 -14.20 4.53
N LYS A 23 2.70 -14.76 4.85
CA LYS A 23 3.94 -14.57 4.07
C LYS A 23 3.94 -15.28 2.73
N GLU A 24 3.16 -16.34 2.57
CA GLU A 24 3.06 -17.11 1.32
C GLU A 24 2.13 -16.42 0.31
N VAL A 25 1.08 -15.77 0.81
CA VAL A 25 0.05 -15.12 0.00
C VAL A 25 -0.18 -13.65 0.42
N PRO A 26 0.85 -12.77 0.37
CA PRO A 26 0.76 -11.40 0.88
C PRO A 26 0.17 -10.44 -0.16
N PHE A 27 -0.92 -10.84 -0.82
CA PHE A 27 -1.49 -10.13 -1.97
C PHE A 27 -2.77 -9.39 -1.60
N LEU A 28 -2.91 -8.16 -2.10
CA LEU A 28 -4.17 -7.42 -2.02
C LEU A 28 -4.64 -7.02 -3.41
N HIS A 29 -5.93 -7.21 -3.66
CA HIS A 29 -6.62 -6.71 -4.84
C HIS A 29 -7.17 -5.32 -4.54
N THR A 30 -6.89 -4.35 -5.42
CA THR A 30 -7.25 -2.94 -5.17
C THR A 30 -8.77 -2.74 -5.12
N ARG A 31 -9.52 -3.25 -6.12
CA ARG A 31 -11.00 -3.11 -6.20
C ARG A 31 -11.82 -3.92 -5.20
N GLN A 32 -11.20 -4.85 -4.48
CA GLN A 32 -11.91 -5.75 -3.57
C GLN A 32 -11.37 -5.51 -2.16
N HIS A 33 -10.16 -5.99 -1.90
CA HIS A 33 -9.59 -5.95 -0.56
C HIS A 33 -9.34 -4.52 -0.07
N LEU A 34 -8.71 -3.65 -0.87
CA LEU A 34 -8.35 -2.30 -0.38
C LEU A 34 -9.56 -1.38 -0.23
N THR A 35 -10.49 -1.40 -1.19
CA THR A 35 -11.74 -0.63 -1.10
C THR A 35 -12.54 -1.00 0.14
N GLU A 36 -12.65 -2.29 0.46
CA GLU A 36 -13.32 -2.77 1.67
C GLU A 36 -12.57 -2.35 2.95
N ARG A 37 -11.26 -2.58 3.01
CA ARG A 37 -10.43 -2.33 4.20
C ARG A 37 -10.33 -0.85 4.56
N LEU A 38 -10.26 0.01 3.55
CA LEU A 38 -10.08 1.44 3.76
C LEU A 38 -11.39 2.22 3.72
N SER A 39 -12.49 1.58 3.30
CA SER A 39 -13.78 2.23 3.03
C SER A 39 -13.65 3.39 2.04
N GLU A 40 -12.79 3.22 1.03
CA GLU A 40 -12.50 4.20 -0.02
C GLU A 40 -12.89 3.64 -1.39
N SER A 41 -13.24 4.51 -2.33
CA SER A 41 -13.55 4.08 -3.70
C SER A 41 -12.29 3.67 -4.48
N TYR A 42 -12.47 2.82 -5.49
CA TYR A 42 -11.37 2.44 -6.39
C TYR A 42 -10.74 3.66 -7.06
N ASP A 43 -11.55 4.63 -7.48
CA ASP A 43 -11.07 5.82 -8.20
C ASP A 43 -10.16 6.70 -7.33
N VAL A 44 -10.35 6.68 -6.01
CA VAL A 44 -9.48 7.36 -5.04
C VAL A 44 -8.19 6.55 -4.79
N LEU A 45 -8.30 5.22 -4.68
CA LEU A 45 -7.19 4.35 -4.33
C LEU A 45 -6.25 4.09 -5.51
N ALA A 46 -6.77 3.91 -6.72
CA ALA A 46 -6.02 3.46 -7.89
C ALA A 46 -4.83 4.38 -8.24
N PRO A 47 -4.97 5.73 -8.26
CA PRO A 47 -3.83 6.62 -8.52
C PRO A 47 -2.73 6.50 -7.46
N GLN A 48 -3.09 6.27 -6.19
CA GLN A 48 -2.12 6.14 -5.11
C GLN A 48 -1.43 4.77 -5.13
N VAL A 49 -2.15 3.70 -5.45
CA VAL A 49 -1.56 2.37 -5.66
C VAL A 49 -0.61 2.39 -6.84
N GLN A 50 -0.99 3.04 -7.95
CA GLN A 50 -0.12 3.22 -9.11
C GLN A 50 1.15 4.00 -8.76
N PHE A 51 1.03 5.10 -8.01
CA PHE A 51 2.19 5.83 -7.50
C PHE A 51 3.13 4.92 -6.68
N LEU A 52 2.58 4.14 -5.75
CA LEU A 52 3.35 3.25 -4.88
C LEU A 52 4.04 2.12 -5.65
N GLU A 53 3.41 1.61 -6.71
CA GLU A 53 3.99 0.63 -7.62
C GLU A 53 5.15 1.23 -8.43
N GLN A 54 4.95 2.39 -9.07
CA GLN A 54 5.98 3.09 -9.84
C GLN A 54 7.20 3.44 -8.98
N ASN A 55 6.97 3.80 -7.71
CA ASN A 55 8.03 4.10 -6.75
C ASN A 55 8.58 2.86 -6.01
N ARG A 56 8.23 1.66 -6.50
CA ARG A 56 8.77 0.36 -6.07
C ARG A 56 8.42 -0.01 -4.63
N TYR A 57 7.42 0.60 -4.00
CA TYR A 57 6.91 0.15 -2.70
C TYR A 57 6.01 -1.09 -2.84
N LEU A 58 5.35 -1.24 -3.99
CA LEU A 58 4.51 -2.39 -4.34
C LEU A 58 5.05 -3.10 -5.58
N HIS A 59 4.77 -4.39 -5.71
CA HIS A 59 5.01 -5.18 -6.91
C HIS A 59 3.68 -5.70 -7.46
N TRP A 60 3.39 -5.37 -8.72
CA TRP A 60 2.26 -5.92 -9.45
C TRP A 60 2.38 -7.44 -9.63
N LYS A 61 1.23 -8.11 -9.65
CA LYS A 61 1.12 -9.55 -9.90
C LYS A 61 0.21 -9.89 -11.06
N ALA A 62 -1.04 -9.46 -11.00
CA ALA A 62 -2.05 -9.65 -12.05
C ALA A 62 -3.26 -8.76 -11.72
N ALA A 63 -4.00 -8.27 -12.72
CA ALA A 63 -5.34 -7.66 -12.56
C ALA A 63 -5.60 -6.92 -11.22
N ASP A 64 -5.05 -5.71 -11.05
CA ASP A 64 -5.17 -4.90 -9.81
C ASP A 64 -4.70 -5.57 -8.48
N VAL A 65 -4.01 -6.70 -8.55
CA VAL A 65 -3.39 -7.41 -7.43
C VAL A 65 -1.91 -7.03 -7.31
N PHE A 66 -1.53 -6.62 -6.11
CA PHE A 66 -0.15 -6.25 -5.76
C PHE A 66 0.29 -6.95 -4.47
N LYS A 67 1.60 -6.97 -4.23
CA LYS A 67 2.18 -7.27 -2.91
C LYS A 67 3.15 -6.19 -2.49
N ILE A 68 3.42 -6.11 -1.19
CA ILE A 68 4.49 -5.25 -0.67
C ILE A 68 5.85 -5.70 -1.20
N SER A 69 6.69 -4.74 -1.58
CA SER A 69 8.06 -4.99 -2.00
C SER A 69 9.01 -4.98 -0.79
N PRO A 70 10.28 -5.40 -0.94
CA PRO A 70 11.29 -5.20 0.11
C PRO A 70 11.48 -3.73 0.50
N LYS A 71 11.31 -2.78 -0.44
CA LYS A 71 11.36 -1.34 -0.13
C LYS A 71 10.13 -0.94 0.70
N GLY A 72 8.94 -1.38 0.30
CA GLY A 72 7.71 -1.17 1.07
C GLY A 72 7.82 -1.71 2.49
N MET A 73 8.39 -2.90 2.67
CA MET A 73 8.60 -3.51 3.99
C MET A 73 9.52 -2.69 4.89
N ARG A 74 10.57 -2.08 4.33
CA ARG A 74 11.47 -1.17 5.07
C ARG A 74 10.76 0.13 5.42
N ALA A 75 10.04 0.72 4.46
CA ALA A 75 9.27 1.94 4.68
C ALA A 75 8.19 1.76 5.75
N THR A 76 7.64 0.55 5.92
CA THR A 76 6.66 0.23 6.96
C THR A 76 7.29 -0.52 8.15
N HIS A 77 8.59 -0.35 8.42
CA HIS A 77 9.22 -1.00 9.57
C HIS A 77 8.76 -0.38 10.89
N SER A 78 8.61 0.93 10.91
CA SER A 78 8.03 1.72 12.00
C SER A 78 7.10 2.81 11.46
N GLU A 79 6.29 3.42 12.34
CA GLU A 79 5.49 4.58 11.95
C GLU A 79 6.36 5.79 11.61
N GLN A 80 7.51 5.94 12.26
CA GLN A 80 8.46 7.03 11.98
C GLN A 80 9.09 6.88 10.60
N ASP A 81 9.51 5.67 10.20
CA ASP A 81 10.05 5.41 8.87
C ASP A 81 9.02 5.76 7.79
N LEU A 82 7.76 5.35 8.03
CA LEU A 82 6.67 5.59 7.10
C LEU A 82 6.32 7.07 6.98
N ALA A 83 6.37 7.82 8.09
CA ALA A 83 6.17 9.27 8.11
C ALA A 83 7.33 10.03 7.45
N GLY A 84 8.57 9.53 7.57
CA GLY A 84 9.74 10.10 6.90
C GLY A 84 9.69 9.93 5.37
N GLU A 85 9.19 8.79 4.90
CA GLU A 85 8.99 8.52 3.46
C GLU A 85 7.83 9.33 2.86
N PHE A 86 6.78 9.61 3.66
CA PHE A 86 5.58 10.31 3.23
C PHE A 86 5.17 11.40 4.24
N PRO A 87 5.81 12.59 4.19
CA PRO A 87 5.55 13.69 5.11
C PRO A 87 4.19 14.36 4.84
N ASP A 88 3.62 14.96 5.87
CA ASP A 88 2.39 15.75 5.79
C ASP A 88 2.60 17.14 5.18
#